data_AF-A0A1D6WHP0-F1
#
_entry.id   AF-A0A1D6WHP0-F1
#
_cell.length_a   1.000
_cell.length_b   1.000
_cell.length_c   1.000
_cell.angle_alpha   90.00
_cell.angle_beta   90.00
_cell.angle_gamma   90.00
#
_symmetry.space_group_name_H-M   'P 1'
#
loop_
_entity.id
_entity.type
_entity.pdbx_description
1 polymer ?
#
loop_
_entity_poly.entity_id
_entity_poly.type
_entity_poly.pdbx_seq_one_letter_code
_entity_poly.pdbx_strand_id
1 'polypeptide(L)'
;SFNGRKLRPLMPRIHHVPTATSPTNCLRSIHGDPFIALNHHQLGMSEPNKRDYNTQQLVVSSRWNPTPEQLQTLEELYRRGTRTPSAEQIQHITAQLRRYGKIEGKNVFYWFQNHKARERQKRRR
;
A
#
# COMPACT_ATOMS: atom_id res chain seq x y z
N SER A 1 -9.48 57.04 -8.38
CA SER A 1 -10.83 56.55 -8.08
C SER A 1 -11.04 55.23 -8.80
N PHE A 2 -11.06 54.10 -8.10
CA PHE A 2 -11.79 52.90 -8.53
C PHE A 2 -12.00 52.00 -7.31
N ASN A 3 -13.27 51.72 -7.05
CA ASN A 3 -13.76 50.86 -5.98
C ASN A 3 -13.59 49.39 -6.39
N GLY A 4 -13.11 48.55 -5.48
CA GLY A 4 -13.08 47.10 -5.65
C GLY A 4 -13.23 46.42 -4.29
N ARG A 5 -14.48 46.13 -3.90
CA ARG A 5 -14.84 45.54 -2.62
C ARG A 5 -14.30 44.10 -2.52
N LYS A 6 -13.51 43.84 -1.48
CA LYS A 6 -13.08 42.49 -1.06
C LYS A 6 -14.30 41.67 -0.63
N LEU A 7 -14.57 40.55 -1.30
CA LEU A 7 -15.45 39.50 -0.79
C LEU A 7 -14.60 38.31 -0.36
N ARG A 8 -14.79 37.90 0.89
CA ARG A 8 -14.16 36.75 1.53
C ARG A 8 -15.13 35.56 1.45
N PRO A 9 -14.69 34.35 1.05
CA PRO A 9 -15.56 33.18 1.04
C PRO A 9 -16.05 32.84 2.46
N LEU A 10 -17.35 32.56 2.60
CA LEU A 10 -17.96 32.08 3.83
C LEU A 10 -17.41 30.70 4.19
N MET A 11 -17.01 30.50 5.45
CA MET A 11 -16.59 29.19 5.94
C MET A 11 -17.81 28.25 6.08
N PRO A 12 -17.68 26.95 5.76
CA PRO A 12 -18.71 25.97 6.07
C PRO A 12 -18.81 25.76 7.59
N ARG A 13 -20.01 25.94 8.16
CA ARG A 13 -20.34 25.60 9.54
C ARG A 13 -20.42 24.07 9.65
N ILE A 14 -19.40 23.44 10.22
CA ILE A 14 -19.42 22.00 10.53
C ILE A 14 -20.23 21.80 11.82
N HIS A 15 -21.43 21.23 11.68
CA HIS A 15 -22.15 20.62 12.78
C HIS A 15 -21.50 19.25 13.06
N HIS A 16 -20.95 19.09 14.26
CA HIS A 16 -20.29 17.86 14.70
C HIS A 16 -21.33 16.88 15.27
N VAL A 17 -21.58 15.79 14.54
CA VAL A 17 -22.15 14.55 15.08
C VAL A 17 -20.99 13.57 15.31
N PRO A 18 -20.90 12.88 16.46
CA PRO A 18 -19.77 12.01 16.73
C PRO A 18 -20.09 10.59 16.29
N THR A 19 -19.28 10.01 15.40
CA THR A 19 -19.07 8.55 15.41
C THR A 19 -17.69 8.24 14.84
N ALA A 20 -17.01 7.33 15.53
CA ALA A 20 -15.61 7.00 15.47
C ALA A 20 -15.05 6.76 14.06
N THR A 21 -13.77 7.10 13.83
CA THR A 21 -12.66 6.17 13.52
C THR A 21 -11.37 6.99 13.23
N SER A 22 -10.24 6.53 13.77
CA SER A 22 -8.84 6.86 13.40
C SER A 22 -8.17 8.13 13.98
N PRO A 23 -7.08 8.00 14.76
CA PRO A 23 -6.21 9.12 15.10
C PRO A 23 -5.33 9.49 13.90
N THR A 24 -5.69 10.56 13.20
CA THR A 24 -4.74 11.29 12.34
C THR A 24 -3.94 12.20 13.25
N ASN A 25 -2.75 11.75 13.65
CA ASN A 25 -1.89 12.49 14.57
C ASN A 25 -1.19 13.63 13.80
N CYS A 26 -1.88 14.75 13.63
CA CYS A 26 -1.30 16.01 13.24
C CYS A 26 -1.27 16.93 14.46
N LEU A 27 -0.16 16.94 15.18
CA LEU A 27 0.19 18.01 16.10
C LEU A 27 1.59 18.51 15.78
N ARG A 28 1.63 19.78 15.37
CA ARG A 28 2.82 20.60 15.36
C ARG A 28 3.16 20.97 16.81
N SER A 29 4.45 21.17 17.02
CA SER A 29 5.10 22.05 17.99
C SER A 29 5.35 21.58 19.43
N ILE A 30 6.66 21.40 19.65
CA ILE A 30 7.50 22.01 20.71
C ILE A 30 7.62 21.23 22.03
N HIS A 31 8.89 21.00 22.39
CA HIS A 31 9.48 20.69 23.70
C HIS A 31 9.84 19.20 23.99
N GLY A 32 11.16 18.93 24.02
CA GLY A 32 11.87 18.02 24.95
C GLY A 32 11.56 16.52 25.00
N ASP A 33 12.54 15.70 24.65
CA ASP A 33 12.74 14.26 25.00
C ASP A 33 12.41 13.87 26.47
N PRO A 34 12.40 12.57 26.86
CA PRO A 34 11.74 11.39 26.29
C PRO A 34 11.08 10.54 27.40
N PHE A 35 9.88 9.94 27.21
CA PHE A 35 9.37 8.98 28.20
C PHE A 35 8.60 7.81 27.58
N ILE A 36 9.33 6.71 27.43
CA ILE A 36 8.78 5.35 27.42
C ILE A 36 8.13 5.13 28.79
N ALA A 37 6.81 4.95 28.85
CA ALA A 37 6.13 3.99 29.73
C ALA A 37 4.62 4.24 29.78
N LEU A 38 3.84 3.36 29.13
CA LEU A 38 2.59 2.88 29.72
C LEU A 38 2.27 1.48 29.18
N ASN A 39 2.96 0.48 29.73
CA ASN A 39 2.35 -0.83 29.92
C ASN A 39 1.42 -0.68 31.14
N HIS A 40 0.11 -0.70 30.92
CA HIS A 40 -0.86 -0.95 31.98
C HIS A 40 -1.72 -2.16 31.60
N HIS A 41 -1.97 -2.98 32.61
CA HIS A 41 -2.28 -4.40 32.55
C HIS A 41 -3.61 -4.66 33.28
N GLN A 42 -4.46 -5.50 32.66
CA GLN A 42 -5.58 -6.29 33.23
C GLN A 42 -6.88 -5.55 33.64
N LEU A 43 -8.10 -6.11 33.59
CA LEU A 43 -8.62 -7.48 33.79
C LEU A 43 -9.87 -7.75 32.94
N GLY A 44 -10.11 -9.01 32.53
CA GLY A 44 -11.39 -9.42 31.92
C GLY A 44 -11.47 -10.88 31.45
N MET A 45 -11.74 -11.78 32.41
CA MET A 45 -12.40 -13.10 32.29
C MET A 45 -11.59 -14.33 31.84
N SER A 46 -11.77 -15.41 32.60
CA SER A 46 -11.18 -16.74 32.49
C SER A 46 -12.06 -17.77 31.75
N GLU A 47 -11.50 -18.37 30.68
CA GLU A 47 -11.56 -19.80 30.22
C GLU A 47 -12.93 -20.48 29.90
N PRO A 48 -13.01 -21.52 29.02
CA PRO A 48 -11.95 -22.49 28.70
C PRO A 48 -11.77 -22.90 27.22
N ASN A 49 -10.54 -23.34 26.91
CA ASN A 49 -10.18 -24.45 26.02
C ASN A 49 -10.97 -24.61 24.69
N LYS A 50 -10.37 -24.18 23.56
CA LYS A 50 -10.39 -24.93 22.28
C LYS A 50 -9.14 -24.68 21.44
N ARG A 51 -8.35 -25.75 21.34
CA ARG A 51 -7.56 -26.18 20.19
C ARG A 51 -6.36 -25.32 19.80
N ASP A 52 -5.21 -25.85 20.18
CA ASP A 52 -3.93 -25.71 19.51
C ASP A 52 -4.05 -25.91 17.99
N TYR A 53 -4.04 -24.82 17.24
CA TYR A 53 -3.56 -24.79 15.88
C TYR A 53 -2.62 -23.60 15.73
N ASN A 54 -1.35 -23.85 16.05
CA ASN A 54 -0.20 -23.29 15.35
C ASN A 54 -0.32 -21.79 14.99
N THR A 55 -0.25 -20.91 15.99
CA THR A 55 0.00 -19.47 15.80
C THR A 55 1.50 -19.20 15.56
N GLN A 56 2.16 -20.03 14.76
CA GLN A 56 3.41 -19.65 14.09
C GLN A 56 3.13 -19.33 12.61
N GLN A 57 2.02 -18.64 12.35
CA GLN A 57 1.85 -17.84 11.13
C GLN A 57 2.86 -16.67 11.19
N LEU A 58 4.13 -17.04 11.03
CA LEU A 58 5.24 -16.21 10.63
C LEU A 58 4.67 -15.32 9.54
N VAL A 59 4.50 -14.03 9.82
CA VAL A 59 3.91 -13.06 8.89
C VAL A 59 4.82 -13.03 7.66
N VAL A 60 4.55 -13.94 6.72
CA VAL A 60 5.25 -14.02 5.46
C VAL A 60 4.85 -12.75 4.75
N SER A 61 5.79 -11.81 4.67
CA SER A 61 5.60 -10.53 4.00
C SER A 61 4.79 -10.74 2.71
N SER A 62 3.60 -10.12 2.65
CA SER A 62 2.71 -10.17 1.47
C SER A 62 3.33 -9.52 0.23
N ARG A 63 4.52 -8.94 0.39
CA ARG A 63 5.27 -8.25 -0.63
C ARG A 63 6.06 -9.25 -1.47
N TRP A 64 5.75 -9.28 -2.75
CA TRP A 64 6.50 -10.08 -3.72
C TRP A 64 7.94 -9.57 -3.86
N ASN A 65 8.90 -10.47 -3.65
CA ASN A 65 10.31 -10.27 -3.94
C ASN A 65 10.64 -11.02 -5.24
N PRO A 66 10.68 -10.32 -6.40
CA PRO A 66 10.91 -10.97 -7.68
C PRO A 66 12.33 -11.54 -7.77
N THR A 67 12.48 -12.73 -8.35
CA THR A 67 13.82 -13.25 -8.68
C THR A 67 14.38 -12.56 -9.93
N PRO A 68 15.71 -12.54 -10.12
CA PRO A 68 16.34 -11.94 -11.31
C PRO A 68 15.79 -12.51 -12.62
N GLU A 69 15.52 -13.82 -12.68
CA GLU A 69 14.99 -14.52 -13.85
C GLU A 69 13.56 -14.10 -14.16
N GLN A 70 12.75 -13.85 -13.12
CA GLN A 70 11.40 -13.32 -13.27
C GLN A 70 11.43 -11.90 -13.85
N LEU A 71 12.33 -11.04 -13.35
CA LEU A 71 12.52 -9.69 -13.85
C LEU A 71 12.97 -9.69 -15.32
N GLN A 72 13.99 -10.48 -15.64
CA GLN A 72 14.54 -10.56 -17.00
C GLN A 72 13.46 -10.93 -18.02
N THR A 73 12.63 -11.94 -17.71
CA THR A 73 11.53 -12.36 -18.57
C THR A 73 10.49 -11.24 -18.76
N LEU A 74 10.10 -10.56 -17.67
CA LEU A 74 9.14 -9.45 -17.73
C LEU A 74 9.69 -8.27 -18.55
N GLU A 75 10.96 -7.93 -18.37
CA GLU A 75 11.65 -6.90 -19.14
C GLU A 75 11.73 -7.24 -20.63
N GLU A 76 12.06 -8.48 -20.97
CA GLU A 76 12.11 -8.93 -22.36
C GLU A 76 10.73 -8.83 -23.03
N LEU A 77 9.67 -9.30 -22.36
CA LEU A 77 8.30 -9.16 -22.85
C LEU A 77 7.92 -7.70 -23.09
N TYR A 78 8.31 -6.80 -22.18
CA TYR A 78 8.08 -5.37 -22.32
C TYR A 78 8.85 -4.78 -23.50
N ARG A 79 10.13 -5.11 -23.66
CA ARG A 79 10.98 -4.67 -24.78
C ARG A 79 10.46 -5.17 -26.13
N ARG A 80 9.89 -6.37 -26.17
CA ARG A 80 9.23 -6.95 -27.35
C ARG A 80 7.88 -6.27 -27.70
N GLY A 81 7.42 -5.31 -26.90
CA GLY A 81 6.24 -4.50 -27.18
C GLY A 81 5.01 -4.85 -26.35
N THR A 82 5.07 -5.86 -25.48
CA THR A 82 3.96 -6.21 -24.59
C THR A 82 3.87 -5.21 -23.44
N ARG A 83 3.22 -4.05 -23.65
CA ARG A 83 3.14 -2.97 -22.65
C ARG A 83 1.83 -2.98 -21.86
N THR A 84 0.80 -3.61 -22.41
CA THR A 84 -0.55 -3.75 -21.82
C THR A 84 -1.02 -5.18 -22.04
N PRO A 85 -0.49 -6.15 -21.28
CA PRO A 85 -0.92 -7.54 -21.43
C PRO A 85 -2.40 -7.67 -21.08
N SER A 86 -3.14 -8.47 -21.85
CA SER A 86 -4.51 -8.87 -21.55
C SER A 86 -4.58 -9.75 -20.30
N ALA A 87 -5.79 -9.98 -19.77
CA ALA A 87 -5.97 -10.86 -18.61
C ALA A 87 -5.45 -12.28 -18.87
N GLU A 88 -5.70 -12.82 -20.06
CA GLU A 88 -5.20 -14.13 -20.48
C GLU A 88 -3.66 -14.16 -20.58
N GLN A 89 -3.06 -13.11 -21.16
CA GLN A 89 -1.61 -12.97 -21.21
C GLN A 89 -1.00 -12.87 -19.82
N ILE A 90 -1.63 -12.15 -18.89
CA ILE A 90 -1.19 -12.10 -17.48
C ILE A 90 -1.20 -13.50 -16.86
N GLN A 91 -2.25 -14.30 -17.10
CA GLN A 91 -2.31 -15.67 -16.60
C GLN A 91 -1.19 -16.53 -17.20
N HIS A 92 -0.98 -16.45 -18.51
CA HIS A 92 0.08 -17.21 -19.20
C HIS A 92 1.48 -16.82 -18.70
N ILE A 93 1.78 -15.53 -18.61
CA ILE A 93 3.04 -15.02 -18.08
C ILE A 93 3.23 -15.46 -16.63
N THR A 94 2.18 -15.38 -15.80
CA THR A 94 2.25 -15.85 -14.40
C THR A 94 2.56 -17.34 -14.33
N ALA A 95 1.91 -18.16 -15.17
CA ALA A 95 2.15 -19.60 -15.24
C ALA A 95 3.60 -19.90 -15.65
N GLN A 96 4.13 -19.21 -16.67
CA GLN A 96 5.53 -19.34 -17.08
C GLN A 96 6.49 -18.94 -15.95
N LEU A 97 6.23 -17.84 -15.26
CA LEU A 97 7.11 -17.29 -14.22
C LEU A 97 7.12 -18.09 -12.90
N ARG A 98 6.09 -18.91 -12.67
CA ARG A 98 6.01 -19.79 -11.49
C ARG A 98 7.16 -20.79 -11.40
N ARG A 99 7.75 -21.17 -12.53
CA ARG A 99 8.92 -22.07 -12.56
C ARG A 99 10.17 -21.47 -11.88
N TYR A 100 10.24 -20.15 -11.77
CA TYR A 100 11.37 -19.43 -11.17
C TYR A 100 11.11 -19.00 -9.71
N GLY A 101 9.86 -19.14 -9.22
CA GLY A 101 9.50 -18.75 -7.86
C GLY A 101 8.02 -18.40 -7.70
N LYS A 102 7.58 -18.18 -6.46
CA LYS A 102 6.20 -17.81 -6.15
C LYS A 102 5.84 -16.46 -6.77
N ILE A 103 4.80 -16.44 -7.59
CA ILE A 103 4.25 -15.24 -8.23
C ILE A 103 2.73 -15.37 -8.42
N GLU A 104 2.04 -14.25 -8.35
CA GLU A 104 0.60 -14.12 -8.57
C GLU A 104 0.33 -13.17 -9.75
N GLY A 105 -0.83 -13.30 -10.39
CA GLY A 105 -1.20 -12.45 -11.54
C GLY A 105 -1.21 -10.96 -11.22
N LYS A 106 -1.58 -10.58 -9.99
CA LYS A 106 -1.52 -9.19 -9.53
C LYS A 106 -0.10 -8.61 -9.58
N ASN A 107 0.91 -9.42 -9.32
CA ASN A 107 2.31 -9.00 -9.36
C ASN A 107 2.73 -8.65 -10.78
N VAL A 108 2.38 -9.50 -11.75
CA VAL A 108 2.63 -9.26 -13.18
C VAL A 108 1.89 -8.00 -13.64
N PHE A 109 0.60 -7.88 -13.32
CA PHE A 109 -0.20 -6.68 -13.65
C PHE A 109 0.46 -5.40 -13.10
N TYR A 110 0.82 -5.38 -11.82
CA TYR A 110 1.44 -4.20 -11.20
C TYR A 110 2.85 -3.94 -11.71
N TRP A 111 3.60 -4.97 -12.09
CA TRP A 111 4.92 -4.78 -12.68
C TRP A 111 4.84 -4.00 -14.00
N PHE A 112 3.89 -4.36 -14.87
CA PHE A 112 3.64 -3.64 -16.14
C PHE A 112 3.08 -2.23 -15.90
N GLN A 113 2.19 -2.06 -14.90
CA GLN A 113 1.71 -0.73 -14.52
C GLN A 113 2.85 0.17 -14.01
N ASN A 114 3.68 -0.34 -13.10
CA ASN A 114 4.80 0.39 -12.52
C ASN A 114 5.85 0.75 -13.57
N HIS A 115 6.14 -0.14 -14.53
CA HIS A 115 7.07 0.15 -15.62
C HIS A 115 6.62 1.36 -16.44
N LYS A 116 5.35 1.39 -16.86
CA LYS A 116 4.78 2.54 -17.57
C LYS A 116 4.78 3.81 -16.72
N ALA A 117 4.46 3.68 -15.43
CA ALA A 117 4.48 4.82 -14.51
C ALA A 117 5.88 5.44 -14.39
N ARG A 118 6.92 4.61 -14.24
CA ARG A 118 8.33 5.04 -14.18
C ARG A 118 8.78 5.69 -15.50
N GLU A 119 8.40 5.14 -16.64
CA GLU A 119 8.72 5.73 -17.95
C GLU A 119 8.08 7.11 -18.11
N ARG A 120 6.80 7.25 -17.74
CA ARG A 120 6.10 8.54 -17.74
C ARG A 120 6.75 9.54 -16.79
N GLN A 121 7.21 9.10 -15.62
CA GLN A 121 7.88 9.94 -14.65
C GLN A 121 9.24 10.43 -15.16
N LYS A 122 10.03 9.55 -15.82
CA LYS A 122 11.31 9.93 -16.42
C LYS A 122 11.16 11.00 -17.50
N ARG A 123 10.06 11.00 -18.26
CA ARG A 123 9.76 12.03 -19.29
C ARG A 123 9.36 13.40 -18.73
N ARG A 124 8.99 13.47 -17.44
CA ARG A 124 8.56 14.71 -16.78
C ARG A 124 9.68 15.37 -15.98
N ARG A 125 10.82 14.69 -15.82
CA ARG A 125 12.03 15.18 -15.17
C ARG A 125 13.00 15.60 -16.24
#